data_AF-A0A9P0AJQ7-F1
#
_entry.id   AF-A0A9P0AJQ7-F1
#
_cell.length_a   1.000
_cell.length_b   1.000
_cell.length_c   1.000
_cell.angle_alpha   90.00
_cell.angle_beta   90.00
_cell.angle_gamma   90.00
#
_symmetry.space_group_name_H-M   'P 1'
#
loop_
_entity.id
_entity.type
_entity.pdbx_description
1 polymer ?
#
loop_
_entity_poly.entity_id
_entity_poly.type
_entity_poly.pdbx_seq_one_letter_code
_entity_poly.pdbx_strand_id
1 'polypeptide(L)'
;MLCFCDKTEGYKTYDWWQQSIVYQIYPLSFKDSNGDGYGDINGIIEKLDYIKDIGVDIIWVQPFYKSPMLDLGYDVADYRAVDSLFGTLDDFKNLIKRTHEKGNSGLTCPEDYGTPDILKEYLGNETHPGAQIAFYNRLVHLLTPNTNSSGVEKWVRSMIDNFPEGYYNWVVSTRHTNGFTKAKKPWVPVNPNYYRMNVNAQRVNPNSHLNIFKRLVQLRRTPVIRYGDLQTFAPKEWIFMFTRSVETETVAVVMNIGSETEEVCAQNSATALPDTMFVYTSSMHSGFSVGYSILLLIFLLPNLKLN
;
A
#
# COMPACT_ATOMS: atom_id res chain seq x y z
N MET A 1 -0.71 -9.62 38.62
CA MET A 1 -1.22 -8.30 38.21
C MET A 1 -2.05 -8.53 36.95
N LEU A 2 -3.38 -8.47 37.09
CA LEU A 2 -4.32 -8.61 35.99
C LEU A 2 -4.65 -7.21 35.46
N CYS A 3 -4.67 -7.07 34.15
CA CYS A 3 -5.19 -5.90 33.47
C CYS A 3 -6.22 -6.39 32.45
N PHE A 4 -7.49 -6.09 32.68
CA PHE A 4 -8.56 -6.21 31.69
C PHE A 4 -8.84 -4.80 31.15
N CYS A 5 -9.00 -4.70 29.84
CA CYS A 5 -9.59 -3.54 29.19
C CYS A 5 -10.65 -4.08 28.23
N ASP A 6 -11.91 -3.93 28.62
CA ASP A 6 -13.01 -3.99 27.68
C ASP A 6 -13.28 -2.55 27.21
N LYS A 7 -12.95 -2.29 25.95
CA LYS A 7 -13.39 -1.11 25.21
C LYS A 7 -13.70 -1.54 23.77
N THR A 8 -14.62 -2.48 23.62
CA THR A 8 -15.25 -2.75 22.32
C THR A 8 -16.74 -3.02 22.49
N GLU A 9 -17.47 -2.11 23.13
CA GLU A 9 -18.91 -2.04 22.88
C GLU A 9 -19.11 -1.35 21.51
N GLY A 10 -19.42 -2.14 20.47
CA GLY A 10 -20.01 -1.63 19.22
C GLY A 10 -19.27 -1.94 17.91
N TYR A 11 -17.96 -2.23 17.91
CA TYR A 11 -17.20 -2.45 16.67
C TYR A 11 -16.78 -3.92 16.48
N LYS A 12 -16.88 -4.41 15.23
CA LYS A 12 -16.42 -5.75 14.83
C LYS A 12 -14.94 -5.94 15.16
N THR A 13 -14.60 -7.02 15.84
CA THR A 13 -13.20 -7.42 16.06
C THR A 13 -12.62 -7.98 14.78
N TYR A 14 -11.44 -7.50 14.39
CA TYR A 14 -10.70 -7.98 13.23
C TYR A 14 -9.38 -8.63 13.67
N ASP A 15 -8.96 -9.66 12.96
CA ASP A 15 -7.62 -10.21 13.06
C ASP A 15 -6.58 -9.18 12.60
N TRP A 16 -5.36 -9.31 13.11
CA TRP A 16 -4.26 -8.38 12.90
C TRP A 16 -3.98 -8.09 11.40
N TRP A 17 -4.21 -9.06 10.52
CA TRP A 17 -3.93 -8.97 9.08
C TRP A 17 -5.03 -8.25 8.29
N GLN A 18 -6.29 -8.27 8.75
CA GLN A 18 -7.45 -7.73 8.01
C GLN A 18 -7.41 -6.20 7.86
N GLN A 19 -6.65 -5.52 8.73
CA GLN A 19 -6.48 -4.07 8.72
C GLN A 19 -5.02 -3.65 8.45
N SER A 20 -4.14 -4.62 8.22
CA SER A 20 -2.72 -4.37 8.01
C SER A 20 -2.47 -3.63 6.69
N ILE A 21 -1.33 -2.95 6.64
CA ILE A 21 -0.75 -2.34 5.44
C ILE A 21 0.48 -3.13 5.07
N VAL A 22 0.55 -3.51 3.80
CA VAL A 22 1.59 -4.39 3.30
C VAL A 22 2.46 -3.63 2.33
N TYR A 23 3.77 -3.84 2.46
CA TYR A 23 4.77 -3.26 1.57
C TYR A 23 5.54 -4.38 0.86
N GLN A 24 5.40 -4.42 -0.46
CA GLN A 24 6.11 -5.37 -1.29
C GLN A 24 7.52 -4.86 -1.59
N ILE A 25 8.52 -5.68 -1.30
CA ILE A 25 9.93 -5.41 -1.54
C ILE A 25 10.43 -6.36 -2.62
N TYR A 26 10.94 -5.78 -3.71
CA TYR A 26 11.78 -6.50 -4.65
C TYR A 26 13.25 -6.40 -4.20
N PRO A 27 13.86 -7.48 -3.67
CA PRO A 27 15.12 -7.40 -2.95
C PRO A 27 16.25 -6.80 -3.80
N LEU A 28 16.37 -7.22 -5.06
CA LEU A 28 17.42 -6.75 -5.99
C LEU A 28 17.46 -5.23 -6.16
N SER A 29 16.34 -4.52 -5.98
CA SER A 29 16.24 -3.08 -6.21
C SER A 29 16.01 -2.25 -4.96
N PHE A 30 16.00 -2.85 -3.77
CA PHE A 30 15.61 -2.11 -2.57
C PHE A 30 16.77 -1.35 -1.96
N LYS A 31 17.84 -2.06 -1.57
CA LYS A 31 19.05 -1.47 -0.98
C LYS A 31 20.20 -2.47 -1.08
N ASP A 32 21.31 -2.04 -1.66
CA ASP A 32 22.59 -2.76 -1.69
C ASP A 32 23.40 -2.36 -0.46
N SER A 33 23.74 -3.33 0.40
CA SER A 33 24.52 -3.11 1.62
C SER A 33 26.02 -3.32 1.44
N ASN A 34 26.44 -4.09 0.43
CA ASN A 34 27.82 -4.55 0.26
C ASN A 34 28.58 -3.82 -0.87
N GLY A 35 27.89 -3.07 -1.72
CA GLY A 35 28.44 -2.29 -2.83
C GLY A 35 28.71 -3.07 -4.11
N ASP A 36 28.07 -4.23 -4.32
CA ASP A 36 28.19 -5.04 -5.54
C ASP A 36 27.24 -4.61 -6.68
N GLY A 37 26.28 -3.72 -6.38
CA GLY A 37 25.30 -3.18 -7.31
C GLY A 37 23.93 -3.87 -7.27
N TYR A 38 23.73 -4.86 -6.39
CA TYR A 38 22.51 -5.63 -6.20
C TYR A 38 21.97 -5.44 -4.79
N GLY A 39 20.65 -5.33 -4.67
CA GLY A 39 20.02 -5.25 -3.36
C GLY A 39 19.99 -6.60 -2.65
N ASP A 40 20.17 -6.58 -1.34
CA ASP A 40 20.36 -7.77 -0.51
C ASP A 40 19.52 -7.72 0.80
N ILE A 41 19.48 -8.83 1.53
CA ILE A 41 18.68 -8.95 2.78
C ILE A 41 19.16 -7.96 3.84
N ASN A 42 20.46 -7.76 3.97
CA ASN A 42 21.02 -6.83 4.95
C ASN A 42 20.64 -5.38 4.62
N GLY A 43 20.54 -5.03 3.34
CA GLY A 43 20.00 -3.77 2.88
C GLY A 43 18.54 -3.56 3.28
N ILE A 44 17.71 -4.61 3.30
CA ILE A 44 16.34 -4.54 3.85
C ILE A 44 16.39 -4.24 5.35
N ILE A 45 17.25 -4.96 6.10
CA ILE A 45 17.43 -4.78 7.55
C ILE A 45 17.82 -3.33 7.89
N GLU A 46 18.75 -2.73 7.14
CA GLU A 46 19.17 -1.32 7.29
C GLU A 46 18.01 -0.31 7.12
N LYS A 47 16.90 -0.71 6.49
CA LYS A 47 15.77 0.17 6.17
C LYS A 47 14.50 -0.17 6.96
N LEU A 48 14.55 -1.10 7.92
CA LEU A 48 13.39 -1.42 8.76
C LEU A 48 12.86 -0.18 9.51
N ASP A 49 13.73 0.73 9.95
CA ASP A 49 13.30 1.98 10.59
C ASP A 49 12.50 2.87 9.64
N TYR A 50 12.88 2.92 8.36
CA TYR A 50 12.13 3.64 7.34
C TYR A 50 10.77 2.98 7.08
N ILE A 51 10.74 1.65 6.95
CA ILE A 51 9.51 0.89 6.73
C ILE A 51 8.52 1.10 7.89
N LYS A 52 9.03 1.11 9.12
CA LYS A 52 8.23 1.40 10.31
C LYS A 52 7.72 2.84 10.32
N ASP A 53 8.56 3.81 9.98
CA ASP A 53 8.24 5.24 9.92
C ASP A 53 7.16 5.58 8.87
N ILE A 54 7.09 4.84 7.76
CA ILE A 54 5.99 4.99 6.80
C ILE A 54 4.69 4.27 7.21
N GLY A 55 4.71 3.55 8.34
CA GLY A 55 3.53 2.95 8.97
C GLY A 55 3.07 1.62 8.38
N VAL A 56 3.98 0.88 7.75
CA VAL A 56 3.74 -0.48 7.23
C VAL A 56 3.69 -1.48 8.39
N ASP A 57 2.81 -2.48 8.27
CA ASP A 57 2.62 -3.54 9.26
C ASP A 57 3.24 -4.86 8.79
N ILE A 58 3.08 -5.21 7.51
CA ILE A 58 3.58 -6.46 6.89
C ILE A 58 4.60 -6.14 5.80
N ILE A 59 5.75 -6.81 5.87
CA ILE A 59 6.75 -6.77 4.80
C ILE A 59 6.61 -8.03 3.96
N TRP A 60 6.35 -7.86 2.68
CA TRP A 60 6.30 -8.95 1.71
C TRP A 60 7.53 -8.89 0.82
N VAL A 61 8.40 -9.89 0.92
CA VAL A 61 9.63 -9.94 0.12
C VAL A 61 9.43 -10.89 -1.07
N GLN A 62 9.70 -10.40 -2.28
CA GLN A 62 9.73 -11.23 -3.49
C GLN A 62 10.86 -12.28 -3.41
N PRO A 63 10.87 -13.31 -4.29
CA PRO A 63 11.75 -14.46 -4.16
C PRO A 63 13.23 -14.11 -3.95
N PHE A 64 13.82 -14.77 -2.95
CA PHE A 64 15.23 -14.71 -2.60
C PHE A 64 15.85 -16.11 -2.42
N TYR A 65 15.12 -17.15 -2.83
CA TYR A 65 15.60 -18.52 -2.82
C TYR A 65 16.73 -18.71 -3.82
N LYS A 66 17.56 -19.74 -3.59
CA LYS A 66 18.59 -20.14 -4.55
C LYS A 66 17.96 -20.41 -5.92
N SER A 67 18.43 -19.73 -6.95
CA SER A 67 17.81 -19.72 -8.28
C SER A 67 18.86 -19.56 -9.39
N PRO A 68 18.65 -20.14 -10.58
CA PRO A 68 19.42 -19.79 -11.78
C PRO A 68 19.19 -18.35 -12.27
N MET A 69 18.18 -17.65 -11.72
CA MET A 69 17.81 -16.27 -12.02
C MET A 69 17.34 -16.04 -13.46
N LEU A 70 16.81 -17.09 -14.13
CA LEU A 70 16.22 -16.98 -15.46
C LEU A 70 14.89 -16.22 -15.43
N ASP A 71 14.16 -16.34 -14.32
CA ASP A 71 12.92 -15.62 -14.04
C ASP A 71 13.07 -14.84 -12.73
N LEU A 72 14.23 -14.19 -12.54
CA LEU A 72 14.47 -13.23 -11.47
C LEU A 72 14.16 -13.75 -10.04
N GLY A 73 14.40 -15.04 -9.81
CA GLY A 73 14.25 -15.70 -8.50
C GLY A 73 12.99 -16.58 -8.39
N TYR A 74 12.08 -16.52 -9.35
CA TYR A 74 10.88 -17.37 -9.38
C TYR A 74 11.16 -18.79 -9.89
N ASP A 75 12.24 -18.98 -10.64
CA ASP A 75 12.78 -20.27 -11.03
C ASP A 75 13.64 -20.86 -9.89
N VAL A 76 12.99 -21.34 -8.83
CA VAL A 76 13.67 -21.82 -7.62
C VAL A 76 14.38 -23.16 -7.84
N ALA A 77 15.66 -23.22 -7.49
CA ALA A 77 16.48 -24.44 -7.53
C ALA A 77 16.60 -25.13 -6.16
N ASP A 78 16.48 -24.39 -5.05
CA ASP A 78 16.49 -24.94 -3.69
C ASP A 78 15.69 -24.03 -2.74
N TYR A 79 14.53 -24.51 -2.29
CA TYR A 79 13.62 -23.80 -1.39
C TYR A 79 14.12 -23.69 0.06
N ARG A 80 15.18 -24.42 0.43
CA ARG A 80 15.77 -24.38 1.78
C ARG A 80 17.00 -23.47 1.85
N ALA A 81 17.41 -22.89 0.72
CA ALA A 81 18.58 -22.04 0.62
C ALA A 81 18.22 -20.62 0.16
N VAL A 82 18.93 -19.64 0.72
CA VAL A 82 18.96 -18.27 0.22
C VAL A 82 19.97 -18.20 -0.92
N ASP A 83 19.64 -17.50 -2.01
CA ASP A 83 20.61 -17.25 -3.07
C ASP A 83 21.77 -16.41 -2.55
N SER A 84 23.01 -16.79 -2.89
CA SER A 84 24.20 -16.05 -2.48
C SER A 84 24.21 -14.58 -2.91
N LEU A 85 23.44 -14.23 -3.95
CA LEU A 85 23.22 -12.85 -4.38
C LEU A 85 22.53 -11.99 -3.31
N PHE A 86 21.67 -12.59 -2.48
CA PHE A 86 20.90 -11.88 -1.46
C PHE A 86 21.48 -11.99 -0.05
N GLY A 87 22.40 -12.94 0.18
CA GLY A 87 23.05 -13.20 1.46
C GLY A 87 22.98 -14.66 1.86
N THR A 88 22.82 -14.89 3.17
CA THR A 88 22.81 -16.23 3.77
C THR A 88 21.50 -16.54 4.48
N LEU A 89 21.30 -17.80 4.85
CA LEU A 89 20.17 -18.21 5.69
C LEU A 89 20.19 -17.51 7.07
N ASP A 90 21.37 -17.18 7.60
CA ASP A 90 21.48 -16.47 8.87
C ASP A 90 21.10 -14.99 8.75
N ASP A 91 21.40 -14.36 7.61
CA ASP A 91 20.89 -13.01 7.31
C ASP A 91 19.36 -13.01 7.25
N PHE A 92 18.76 -14.04 6.65
CA PHE A 92 17.30 -14.20 6.61
C PHE A 92 16.68 -14.39 8.01
N LYS A 93 17.26 -15.26 8.86
CA LYS A 93 16.84 -15.40 10.26
C LYS A 93 16.95 -14.06 11.01
N ASN A 94 18.02 -13.31 10.75
CA ASN A 94 18.22 -11.99 11.33
C ASN A 94 17.13 -11.01 10.84
N LEU A 95 16.76 -11.03 9.56
CA LEU A 95 15.65 -10.21 9.03
C LEU A 95 14.34 -10.49 9.76
N ILE A 96 13.97 -11.77 9.96
CA ILE A 96 12.76 -12.14 10.73
C ILE A 96 12.83 -11.53 12.14
N LYS A 97 13.93 -11.79 12.85
CA LYS A 97 14.13 -11.31 14.23
C LYS A 97 13.99 -9.79 14.31
N ARG A 98 14.72 -9.06 13.45
CA ARG A 98 14.74 -7.59 13.44
C ARG A 98 13.40 -7.00 13.04
N THR A 99 12.65 -7.65 12.15
CA THR A 99 11.30 -7.22 11.76
C THR A 99 10.35 -7.28 12.97
N HIS A 100 10.37 -8.37 13.73
CA HIS A 100 9.56 -8.48 14.95
C HIS A 100 9.99 -7.50 16.05
N GLU A 101 11.30 -7.27 16.24
CA GLU A 101 11.82 -6.28 17.21
C GLU A 101 11.35 -4.85 16.90
N LYS A 102 11.12 -4.52 15.63
CA LYS A 102 10.58 -3.20 15.22
C LYS A 102 9.06 -3.10 15.38
N GLY A 103 8.41 -4.16 15.83
CA GLY A 103 6.96 -4.21 16.05
C GLY A 103 6.16 -4.24 14.75
N ASN A 104 6.71 -4.84 13.69
CA ASN A 104 5.97 -5.22 12.50
C ASN A 104 5.27 -6.56 12.75
N SER A 105 4.02 -6.68 12.29
CA SER A 105 3.15 -7.81 12.60
C SER A 105 3.52 -9.09 11.83
N GLY A 106 4.23 -8.97 10.70
CA GLY A 106 4.68 -10.13 9.95
C GLY A 106 5.69 -9.82 8.84
N LEU A 107 6.53 -10.81 8.56
CA LEU A 107 7.33 -10.93 7.34
C LEU A 107 6.74 -12.10 6.54
N THR A 108 6.27 -11.87 5.31
CA THR A 108 5.81 -12.96 4.45
C THR A 108 6.91 -13.39 3.48
N CYS A 109 7.13 -14.70 3.40
CA CYS A 109 8.06 -15.36 2.48
C CYS A 109 7.44 -15.56 1.09
N PRO A 110 8.27 -15.83 0.06
CA PRO A 110 7.98 -15.44 -1.31
C PRO A 110 6.82 -16.15 -2.01
N GLU A 111 6.34 -15.50 -3.07
CA GLU A 111 5.55 -16.13 -4.13
C GLU A 111 6.29 -17.33 -4.71
N ASP A 112 5.55 -18.40 -4.98
CA ASP A 112 6.08 -19.65 -5.49
C ASP A 112 5.17 -20.17 -6.59
N TYR A 113 5.79 -20.61 -7.68
CA TYR A 113 5.12 -21.21 -8.84
C TYR A 113 5.49 -22.69 -9.03
N GLY A 114 6.10 -23.30 -8.02
CA GLY A 114 6.40 -24.73 -7.97
C GLY A 114 5.13 -25.57 -8.09
N THR A 115 5.29 -26.78 -8.61
CA THR A 115 4.17 -27.73 -8.69
C THR A 115 3.68 -28.11 -7.29
N PRO A 116 2.41 -28.52 -7.12
CA PRO A 116 1.90 -28.93 -5.81
C PRO A 116 2.74 -30.01 -5.11
N ASP A 117 3.36 -30.93 -5.86
CA ASP A 117 4.21 -31.98 -5.30
C ASP A 117 5.48 -31.41 -4.66
N ILE A 118 6.11 -30.43 -5.32
CA ILE A 118 7.26 -29.69 -4.79
C ILE A 118 6.82 -28.91 -3.54
N LEU A 119 5.76 -28.10 -3.64
CA LEU A 119 5.30 -27.30 -2.50
C LEU A 119 4.98 -28.14 -1.27
N LYS A 120 4.37 -29.32 -1.46
CA LYS A 120 4.08 -30.25 -0.36
C LYS A 120 5.33 -30.78 0.33
N GLU A 121 6.41 -31.00 -0.41
CA GLU A 121 7.69 -31.44 0.16
C GLU A 121 8.32 -30.38 1.08
N TYR A 122 8.17 -29.10 0.72
CA TYR A 122 8.85 -28.00 1.40
C TYR A 122 7.98 -27.24 2.42
N LEU A 123 6.70 -27.07 2.14
CA LEU A 123 5.74 -26.30 2.95
C LEU A 123 4.78 -27.19 3.75
N GLY A 124 4.81 -28.50 3.50
CA GLY A 124 3.94 -29.48 4.17
C GLY A 124 2.68 -29.81 3.36
N ASN A 125 1.99 -30.86 3.79
CA ASN A 125 0.83 -31.43 3.11
C ASN A 125 -0.44 -31.37 3.98
N GLU A 126 -0.50 -30.40 4.88
CA GLU A 126 -1.69 -30.15 5.71
C GLU A 126 -2.75 -29.39 4.92
N THR A 127 -4.03 -29.68 5.20
CA THR A 127 -5.15 -28.93 4.65
C THR A 127 -5.58 -27.87 5.67
N HIS A 128 -5.55 -26.61 5.26
CA HIS A 128 -6.09 -25.49 6.03
C HIS A 128 -7.29 -24.86 5.30
N PRO A 129 -8.14 -24.08 5.98
CA PRO A 129 -9.00 -23.12 5.29
C PRO A 129 -8.18 -22.30 4.28
N GLY A 130 -8.80 -21.90 3.17
CA GLY A 130 -8.11 -21.25 2.05
C GLY A 130 -7.34 -19.98 2.42
N ALA A 131 -6.75 -19.33 1.41
CA ALA A 131 -5.91 -18.14 1.62
C ALA A 131 -6.60 -17.09 2.51
N GLN A 132 -5.91 -16.65 3.57
CA GLN A 132 -6.41 -15.55 4.41
C GLN A 132 -6.48 -14.25 3.63
N ILE A 133 -5.63 -14.06 2.61
CA ILE A 133 -5.68 -12.89 1.74
C ILE A 133 -5.37 -13.32 0.30
N ALA A 134 -6.31 -13.11 -0.62
CA ALA A 134 -6.14 -13.37 -2.04
C ALA A 134 -5.68 -12.09 -2.72
N PHE A 135 -4.75 -12.21 -3.67
CA PHE A 135 -4.31 -11.08 -4.47
C PHE A 135 -5.44 -10.56 -5.36
N TYR A 136 -5.80 -9.31 -5.15
CA TYR A 136 -6.80 -8.62 -5.97
C TYR A 136 -6.16 -7.55 -6.84
N ASN A 137 -5.65 -7.96 -8.00
CA ASN A 137 -4.96 -7.07 -8.93
C ASN A 137 -5.90 -6.29 -9.85
N ARG A 138 -7.22 -6.49 -9.78
CA ARG A 138 -8.16 -5.86 -10.74
C ARG A 138 -8.18 -4.33 -10.69
N LEU A 139 -7.73 -3.72 -9.59
CA LEU A 139 -7.54 -2.27 -9.49
C LEU A 139 -6.61 -1.72 -10.58
N VAL A 140 -5.58 -2.48 -11.01
CA VAL A 140 -4.63 -2.03 -12.04
C VAL A 140 -5.29 -1.89 -13.42
N HIS A 141 -6.45 -2.52 -13.61
CA HIS A 141 -7.24 -2.46 -14.85
C HIS A 141 -8.41 -1.47 -14.75
N LEU A 142 -8.62 -0.84 -13.59
CA LEU A 142 -9.78 0.01 -13.34
C LEU A 142 -9.72 1.31 -14.16
N LEU A 143 -8.55 1.93 -14.23
CA LEU A 143 -8.38 3.24 -14.86
C LEU A 143 -7.92 3.08 -16.32
N THR A 144 -8.90 2.85 -17.19
CA THR A 144 -8.70 2.95 -18.64
C THR A 144 -9.09 4.34 -19.12
N PRO A 145 -8.64 4.79 -20.30
CA PRO A 145 -9.07 6.08 -20.87
C PRO A 145 -10.60 6.24 -20.99
N ASN A 146 -11.34 5.13 -21.03
CA ASN A 146 -12.79 5.11 -21.20
C ASN A 146 -13.56 4.94 -19.87
N THR A 147 -12.88 4.83 -18.73
CA THR A 147 -13.54 4.65 -17.44
C THR A 147 -13.96 6.01 -16.87
N ASN A 148 -15.27 6.25 -16.75
CA ASN A 148 -15.84 7.42 -16.08
C ASN A 148 -16.28 7.10 -14.64
N SER A 149 -16.75 8.09 -13.89
CA SER A 149 -17.05 7.96 -12.46
C SER A 149 -18.11 6.90 -12.16
N SER A 150 -19.17 6.84 -12.97
CA SER A 150 -20.22 5.82 -12.90
C SER A 150 -19.67 4.41 -13.17
N GLY A 151 -18.68 4.29 -14.07
CA GLY A 151 -17.97 3.04 -14.31
C GLY A 151 -17.14 2.60 -13.10
N VAL A 152 -16.42 3.54 -12.47
CA VAL A 152 -15.69 3.30 -11.22
C VAL A 152 -16.64 2.88 -10.10
N GLU A 153 -17.76 3.60 -9.93
CA GLU A 153 -18.74 3.30 -8.89
C GLU A 153 -19.33 1.88 -9.05
N LYS A 154 -19.79 1.53 -10.27
CA LYS A 154 -20.32 0.20 -10.56
C LYS A 154 -19.28 -0.88 -10.30
N TRP A 155 -18.03 -0.62 -10.67
CA TRP A 155 -16.95 -1.56 -10.41
C TRP A 155 -16.69 -1.73 -8.91
N VAL A 156 -16.66 -0.64 -8.11
CA VAL A 156 -16.46 -0.69 -6.66
C VAL A 156 -17.61 -1.45 -5.99
N ARG A 157 -18.86 -1.17 -6.36
CA ARG A 157 -20.03 -1.89 -5.84
C ARG A 157 -20.01 -3.37 -6.21
N SER A 158 -19.77 -3.68 -7.49
CA SER A 158 -19.64 -5.07 -7.94
C SER A 158 -18.50 -5.79 -7.21
N MET A 159 -17.39 -5.10 -6.98
CA MET A 159 -16.27 -5.64 -6.21
C MET A 159 -16.72 -5.95 -4.78
N ILE A 160 -17.40 -5.05 -4.08
CA ILE A 160 -17.91 -5.26 -2.71
C ILE A 160 -18.94 -6.40 -2.66
N ASP A 161 -19.91 -6.41 -3.57
CA ASP A 161 -21.02 -7.39 -3.60
C ASP A 161 -20.54 -8.80 -3.93
N ASN A 162 -19.50 -8.91 -4.76
CA ASN A 162 -18.92 -10.18 -5.18
C ASN A 162 -17.60 -10.46 -4.45
N PHE A 163 -17.25 -9.66 -3.44
CA PHE A 163 -16.06 -9.89 -2.65
C PHE A 163 -16.36 -11.08 -1.75
N PRO A 164 -15.68 -12.22 -1.91
CA PRO A 164 -15.91 -13.31 -1.00
C PRO A 164 -15.46 -12.87 0.40
N GLU A 165 -16.20 -13.25 1.44
CA GLU A 165 -15.83 -12.91 2.82
C GLU A 165 -14.39 -13.37 3.10
N GLY A 166 -13.53 -12.44 3.56
CA GLY A 166 -12.17 -12.77 3.99
C GLY A 166 -11.04 -12.46 3.01
N TYR A 167 -11.18 -11.52 2.08
CA TYR A 167 -10.05 -11.09 1.23
C TYR A 167 -9.79 -9.57 1.38
N TYR A 168 -8.60 -9.07 1.06
CA TYR A 168 -8.24 -7.65 1.18
C TYR A 168 -7.28 -7.21 0.08
N ASN A 169 -7.33 -5.91 -0.26
CA ASN A 169 -6.54 -5.29 -1.34
C ASN A 169 -5.08 -5.00 -0.94
N TRP A 170 -4.18 -5.08 -1.92
CA TRP A 170 -2.76 -4.74 -1.80
C TRP A 170 -2.37 -3.67 -2.81
N VAL A 171 -1.64 -2.61 -2.42
CA VAL A 171 -0.84 -1.81 -3.37
C VAL A 171 0.34 -1.13 -2.65
N VAL A 172 1.51 -1.24 -3.28
CA VAL A 172 2.53 -0.21 -3.62
C VAL A 172 3.93 -0.78 -3.39
N SER A 173 4.66 -1.01 -4.49
CA SER A 173 6.12 -1.00 -4.48
C SER A 173 6.60 0.36 -5.00
N THR A 174 7.63 0.93 -4.37
CA THR A 174 8.34 2.07 -4.94
C THR A 174 9.82 1.71 -5.07
N ARG A 175 10.37 1.87 -6.27
CA ARG A 175 11.81 1.82 -6.50
C ARG A 175 12.44 3.04 -5.84
N HIS A 176 13.32 2.83 -4.86
CA HIS A 176 14.05 3.90 -4.19
C HIS A 176 15.45 4.02 -4.79
N THR A 177 15.84 5.20 -5.30
CA THR A 177 17.04 5.31 -6.14
C THR A 177 17.96 6.51 -5.85
N ASN A 178 18.17 6.85 -4.58
CA ASN A 178 19.31 7.70 -4.19
C ASN A 178 19.94 7.21 -2.89
N GLY A 179 21.13 6.59 -2.98
CA GLY A 179 21.72 5.80 -1.89
C GLY A 179 21.38 4.31 -1.93
N PHE A 180 20.96 3.80 -3.10
CA PHE A 180 20.74 2.38 -3.34
C PHE A 180 22.05 1.58 -3.21
N THR A 181 23.10 1.97 -3.94
CA THR A 181 24.42 1.30 -3.96
C THR A 181 25.56 2.32 -3.94
N LYS A 182 26.75 1.87 -3.51
CA LYS A 182 28.04 2.56 -3.69
C LYS A 182 28.83 2.03 -4.90
N ALA A 183 28.34 0.98 -5.58
CA ALA A 183 28.94 0.43 -6.78
C ALA A 183 28.98 1.48 -7.90
N LYS A 184 29.95 1.34 -8.81
CA LYS A 184 30.04 2.22 -9.99
C LYS A 184 28.86 2.09 -10.94
N LYS A 185 28.26 0.90 -11.02
CA LYS A 185 27.09 0.61 -11.86
C LYS A 185 26.11 -0.26 -11.08
N PRO A 186 24.84 0.18 -10.90
CA PRO A 186 23.79 -0.70 -10.40
C PRO A 186 23.44 -1.75 -11.45
N TRP A 187 22.83 -2.85 -11.01
CA TRP A 187 22.39 -3.93 -11.89
C TRP A 187 21.36 -3.48 -12.95
N VAL A 188 20.55 -2.46 -12.65
CA VAL A 188 19.62 -1.81 -13.59
C VAL A 188 19.82 -0.29 -13.54
N PRO A 189 19.73 0.41 -14.68
CA PRO A 189 19.83 1.87 -14.71
C PRO A 189 18.85 2.57 -13.76
N VAL A 190 19.36 3.59 -13.06
CA VAL A 190 18.55 4.45 -12.21
C VAL A 190 17.75 5.43 -13.08
N ASN A 191 16.48 5.65 -12.73
CA ASN A 191 15.64 6.65 -13.40
C ASN A 191 16.31 8.04 -13.34
N PRO A 192 16.43 8.78 -14.45
CA PRO A 192 17.16 10.05 -14.50
C PRO A 192 16.58 11.14 -13.59
N ASN A 193 15.30 11.04 -13.19
CA ASN A 193 14.66 12.00 -12.30
C ASN A 193 14.99 11.79 -10.80
N TYR A 194 15.86 10.85 -10.45
CA TYR A 194 16.13 10.46 -9.05
C TYR A 194 16.58 11.62 -8.15
N TYR A 195 17.29 12.63 -8.68
CA TYR A 195 17.78 13.77 -7.89
C TYR A 195 16.64 14.62 -7.31
N ARG A 196 15.48 14.64 -7.97
CA ARG A 196 14.26 15.33 -7.52
C ARG A 196 13.17 14.39 -6.99
N MET A 197 13.10 13.16 -7.50
CA MET A 197 12.13 12.14 -7.09
C MET A 197 12.79 11.09 -6.19
N ASN A 198 13.05 11.45 -4.93
CA ASN A 198 13.59 10.51 -3.93
C ASN A 198 13.02 10.78 -2.53
N VAL A 199 13.15 9.77 -1.65
CA VAL A 199 12.66 9.82 -0.27
C VAL A 199 13.22 11.03 0.48
N ASN A 200 14.51 11.33 0.33
CA ASN A 200 15.14 12.45 1.05
C ASN A 200 14.54 13.81 0.66
N ALA A 201 14.40 14.06 -0.65
CA ALA A 201 13.77 15.27 -1.17
C ALA A 201 12.30 15.37 -0.77
N GLN A 202 11.58 14.23 -0.72
CA GLN A 202 10.18 14.20 -0.35
C GLN A 202 9.93 14.38 1.14
N ARG A 203 10.86 14.00 2.03
CA ARG A 203 10.72 14.13 3.49
C ARG A 203 10.42 15.57 3.92
N VAL A 204 11.14 16.54 3.33
CA VAL A 204 11.04 17.95 3.72
C VAL A 204 9.80 18.65 3.15
N ASN A 205 9.21 18.15 2.06
CA ASN A 205 8.03 18.75 1.45
C ASN A 205 6.75 18.14 2.07
N PRO A 206 5.96 18.89 2.84
CA PRO A 206 4.75 18.36 3.50
C PRO A 206 3.69 17.86 2.51
N ASN A 207 3.70 18.34 1.27
CA ASN A 207 2.76 17.93 0.23
C ASN A 207 3.33 16.85 -0.71
N SER A 208 4.50 16.27 -0.42
CA SER A 208 5.07 15.19 -1.23
C SER A 208 4.25 13.90 -1.20
N HIS A 209 4.41 13.04 -2.22
CA HIS A 209 3.78 11.71 -2.23
C HIS A 209 4.09 10.90 -0.97
N LEU A 210 5.33 10.94 -0.45
CA LEU A 210 5.71 10.29 0.80
C LEU A 210 4.86 10.77 1.98
N ASN A 211 4.71 12.09 2.14
CA ASN A 211 3.97 12.64 3.27
C ASN A 211 2.44 12.49 3.09
N ILE A 212 1.94 12.51 1.85
CA ILE A 212 0.56 12.12 1.53
C ILE A 212 0.32 10.67 1.91
N PHE A 213 1.21 9.75 1.52
CA PHE A 213 1.12 8.33 1.88
C PHE A 213 1.08 8.14 3.40
N LYS A 214 2.01 8.76 4.14
CA LYS A 214 2.01 8.70 5.61
C LYS A 214 0.69 9.18 6.22
N ARG A 215 0.13 10.29 5.74
CA ARG A 215 -1.18 10.78 6.20
C ARG A 215 -2.29 9.76 5.92
N LEU A 216 -2.33 9.19 4.72
CA LEU A 216 -3.32 8.15 4.36
C LEU A 216 -3.18 6.90 5.21
N VAL A 217 -1.95 6.49 5.54
CA VAL A 217 -1.68 5.39 6.48
C VAL A 217 -2.23 5.70 7.87
N GLN A 218 -2.01 6.92 8.38
CA GLN A 218 -2.61 7.33 9.67
C GLN A 218 -4.14 7.39 9.60
N LEU A 219 -4.70 7.90 8.50
CA LEU A 219 -6.14 7.95 8.28
C LEU A 219 -6.76 6.55 8.27
N ARG A 220 -6.09 5.57 7.63
CA ARG A 220 -6.50 4.15 7.63
C ARG A 220 -6.54 3.53 9.04
N ARG A 221 -5.85 4.10 10.02
CA ARG A 221 -5.85 3.64 11.41
C ARG A 221 -7.00 4.20 12.24
N THR A 222 -7.74 5.19 11.73
CA THR A 222 -8.88 5.79 12.41
C THR A 222 -10.10 4.86 12.45
N PRO A 223 -10.97 4.97 13.47
CA PRO A 223 -12.21 4.19 13.53
C PRO A 223 -13.11 4.40 12.31
N VAL A 224 -13.22 5.64 11.82
CA VAL A 224 -14.07 5.98 10.66
C VAL A 224 -13.66 5.23 9.38
N ILE A 225 -12.36 5.06 9.10
CA ILE A 225 -11.91 4.27 7.94
C ILE A 225 -11.94 2.76 8.21
N ARG A 226 -11.75 2.33 9.45
CA ARG A 226 -11.74 0.89 9.78
C ARG A 226 -13.13 0.28 9.82
N TYR A 227 -14.08 1.01 10.40
CA TYR A 227 -15.39 0.48 10.77
C TYR A 227 -16.55 1.23 10.13
N GLY A 228 -16.33 2.43 9.58
CA GLY A 228 -17.42 3.26 9.07
C GLY A 228 -18.10 2.68 7.84
N ASP A 229 -19.36 3.00 7.66
CA ASP A 229 -20.14 2.58 6.50
C ASP A 229 -19.61 3.25 5.24
N LEU A 230 -19.52 2.51 4.13
CA LEU A 230 -19.10 3.02 2.83
C LEU A 230 -20.30 3.39 1.99
N GLN A 231 -20.32 4.63 1.51
CA GLN A 231 -21.25 5.07 0.47
C GLN A 231 -20.46 5.66 -0.70
N THR A 232 -20.80 5.27 -1.92
CA THR A 232 -20.14 5.73 -3.14
C THR A 232 -21.09 6.59 -3.97
N PHE A 233 -20.52 7.55 -4.71
CA PHE A 233 -21.26 8.53 -5.49
C PHE A 233 -20.50 8.89 -6.76
N ALA A 234 -21.24 9.13 -7.84
CA ALA A 234 -20.74 9.64 -9.12
C ALA A 234 -21.48 10.93 -9.51
N PRO A 235 -21.29 12.05 -8.80
CA PRO A 235 -22.12 13.25 -8.96
C PRO A 235 -21.94 13.96 -10.31
N LYS A 236 -20.82 13.72 -10.99
CA LYS A 236 -20.54 14.17 -12.35
C LYS A 236 -19.81 13.06 -13.09
N GLU A 237 -19.75 13.15 -14.42
CA GLU A 237 -19.08 12.17 -15.29
C GLU A 237 -17.65 11.83 -14.86
N TRP A 238 -16.90 12.81 -14.36
CA TRP A 238 -15.48 12.64 -14.00
C TRP A 238 -15.20 12.71 -12.50
N ILE A 239 -16.24 12.91 -11.68
CA ILE A 239 -16.10 13.03 -10.24
C ILE A 239 -16.58 11.74 -9.60
N PHE A 240 -15.65 11.00 -9.00
CA PHE A 240 -15.95 9.87 -8.14
C PHE A 240 -15.74 10.29 -6.69
N MET A 241 -16.75 10.04 -5.86
CA MET A 241 -16.73 10.36 -4.44
C MET A 241 -17.13 9.14 -3.63
N PHE A 242 -16.58 9.02 -2.43
CA PHE A 242 -17.14 8.13 -1.42
C PHE A 242 -17.02 8.74 -0.03
N THR A 243 -17.90 8.31 0.86
CA THR A 243 -17.83 8.65 2.29
C THR A 243 -17.58 7.39 3.12
N ARG A 244 -16.91 7.59 4.26
CA ARG A 244 -16.84 6.64 5.36
C ARG A 244 -17.38 7.34 6.59
N SER A 245 -18.36 6.74 7.26
CA SER A 245 -19.05 7.38 8.37
C SER A 245 -19.25 6.42 9.55
N VAL A 246 -18.97 6.90 10.75
CA VAL A 246 -19.44 6.34 12.03
C VAL A 246 -20.32 7.40 12.71
N GLU A 247 -20.97 7.07 13.82
CA GLU A 247 -21.89 7.98 14.51
C GLU A 247 -21.31 9.37 14.81
N THR A 248 -20.00 9.46 15.09
CA THR A 248 -19.35 10.70 15.52
C THR A 248 -18.52 11.40 14.44
N GLU A 249 -18.17 10.72 13.35
CA GLU A 249 -17.17 11.21 12.39
C GLU A 249 -17.48 10.74 10.98
N THR A 250 -17.28 11.64 10.01
CA THR A 250 -17.38 11.33 8.58
C THR A 250 -16.14 11.81 7.85
N VAL A 251 -15.61 10.94 6.97
CA VAL A 251 -14.58 11.27 6.00
C VAL A 251 -15.18 11.20 4.60
N ALA A 252 -14.99 12.27 3.82
CA ALA A 252 -15.34 12.31 2.40
C ALA A 252 -14.06 12.30 1.55
N VAL A 253 -14.03 11.45 0.52
CA VAL A 253 -12.96 11.39 -0.47
C VAL A 253 -13.55 11.77 -1.82
N VAL A 254 -13.02 12.82 -2.44
CA VAL A 254 -13.47 13.34 -3.74
C VAL A 254 -12.31 13.24 -4.73
N MET A 255 -12.53 12.60 -5.86
CA MET A 255 -11.53 12.37 -6.90
C MET A 255 -12.05 12.81 -8.26
N ASN A 256 -11.26 13.63 -8.95
CA ASN A 256 -11.48 13.96 -10.35
C ASN A 256 -10.61 13.06 -11.24
N ILE A 257 -11.24 12.05 -11.87
CA ILE A 257 -10.57 11.09 -12.75
C ILE A 257 -10.56 11.52 -14.23
N GLY A 258 -11.11 12.70 -14.52
CA GLY A 258 -11.14 13.29 -15.87
C GLY A 258 -9.81 13.91 -16.29
N SER A 259 -9.85 14.71 -17.35
CA SER A 259 -8.70 15.51 -17.83
C SER A 259 -8.83 17.01 -17.56
N GLU A 260 -10.00 17.48 -17.14
CA GLU A 260 -10.27 18.90 -16.94
C GLU A 260 -10.56 19.23 -15.48
N THR A 261 -10.40 20.49 -15.10
CA THR A 261 -10.85 20.97 -13.78
C THR A 261 -12.37 20.99 -13.74
N GLU A 262 -12.95 20.49 -12.66
CA GLU A 262 -14.40 20.37 -12.49
C GLU A 262 -14.86 21.17 -11.28
N GLU A 263 -15.99 21.87 -11.42
CA GLU A 263 -16.69 22.45 -10.28
C GLU A 263 -17.50 21.36 -9.56
N VAL A 264 -17.33 21.21 -8.24
CA VAL A 264 -17.94 20.12 -7.47
C VAL A 264 -18.80 20.66 -6.34
N CYS A 265 -20.02 20.13 -6.24
CA CYS A 265 -20.91 20.28 -5.09
C CYS A 265 -21.00 18.93 -4.35
N ALA A 266 -20.19 18.76 -3.30
CA ALA A 266 -20.16 17.52 -2.53
C ALA A 266 -21.38 17.39 -1.60
N GLN A 267 -21.93 18.51 -1.14
CA GLN A 267 -23.05 18.54 -0.20
C GLN A 267 -24.32 17.88 -0.73
N ASN A 268 -24.67 18.11 -2.01
CA ASN A 268 -25.88 17.54 -2.62
C ASN A 268 -25.71 16.08 -3.05
N SER A 269 -24.47 15.58 -3.01
CA SER A 269 -24.12 14.25 -3.49
C SER A 269 -24.30 13.18 -2.43
N ALA A 270 -24.11 13.51 -1.15
CA ALA A 270 -24.25 12.61 -0.01
C ALA A 270 -25.16 13.24 1.04
N THR A 271 -26.15 12.48 1.55
CA THR A 271 -27.31 12.98 2.29
C THR A 271 -27.04 13.57 3.69
N ALA A 272 -25.79 13.83 4.09
CA ALA A 272 -25.45 14.23 5.46
C ALA A 272 -24.11 14.97 5.64
N LEU A 273 -23.51 15.54 4.59
CA LEU A 273 -22.26 16.29 4.75
C LEU A 273 -22.51 17.72 5.25
N PRO A 274 -21.70 18.24 6.19
CA PRO A 274 -21.79 19.63 6.64
C PRO A 274 -21.37 20.61 5.54
N ASP A 275 -21.75 21.88 5.67
CA ASP A 275 -21.35 22.93 4.71
C ASP A 275 -19.83 23.06 4.58
N THR A 276 -19.10 22.81 5.66
CA THR A 276 -17.64 22.91 5.70
C THR A 276 -16.99 21.67 6.29
N MET A 277 -15.85 21.27 5.71
CA MET A 277 -15.01 20.19 6.21
C MET A 277 -13.53 20.59 6.15
N PHE A 278 -12.70 20.00 7.02
CA PHE A 278 -11.26 20.20 7.01
C PHE A 278 -10.57 19.27 6.01
N VAL A 279 -9.59 19.80 5.28
CA VAL A 279 -8.74 19.02 4.38
C VAL A 279 -7.74 18.22 5.22
N TYR A 280 -8.00 16.92 5.40
CA TYR A 280 -7.06 16.02 6.08
C TYR A 280 -5.82 15.72 5.22
N THR A 281 -6.02 15.48 3.92
CA THR A 281 -4.95 15.31 2.94
C THR A 281 -5.44 15.67 1.54
N SER A 282 -4.51 16.01 0.65
CA SER A 282 -4.80 16.40 -0.73
C SER A 282 -3.66 15.93 -1.65
N SER A 283 -3.92 15.82 -2.95
CA SER A 283 -2.88 15.50 -3.93
C SER A 283 -1.98 16.72 -4.19
N MET A 284 -0.75 16.48 -4.64
CA MET A 284 0.29 17.50 -4.85
C MET A 284 -0.17 18.73 -5.65
N HIS A 285 -1.06 18.52 -6.63
CA HIS A 285 -1.50 19.55 -7.58
C HIS A 285 -2.96 19.95 -7.42
N SER A 286 -3.58 19.57 -6.30
CA SER A 286 -4.99 19.83 -6.05
C SER A 286 -5.30 21.30 -5.69
N GLY A 287 -4.30 22.07 -5.26
CA GLY A 287 -4.50 23.43 -4.74
C GLY A 287 -5.06 23.50 -3.31
N PHE A 288 -5.41 22.37 -2.69
CA PHE A 288 -5.94 22.32 -1.33
C PHE A 288 -4.82 22.14 -0.29
N SER A 289 -4.87 22.95 0.77
CA SER A 289 -3.90 22.92 1.86
C SER A 289 -4.43 22.12 3.05
N VAL A 290 -3.60 21.22 3.59
CA VAL A 290 -3.93 20.40 4.75
C VAL A 290 -4.23 21.28 5.97
N GLY A 291 -5.30 20.97 6.70
CA GLY A 291 -5.74 21.68 7.90
C GLY A 291 -6.67 22.87 7.63
N TYR A 292 -6.86 23.27 6.37
CA TYR A 292 -7.80 24.34 6.02
C TYR A 292 -9.21 23.79 5.84
N SER A 293 -10.21 24.59 6.17
CA SER A 293 -11.61 24.30 5.90
C SER A 293 -11.96 24.63 4.45
N ILE A 294 -12.71 23.75 3.79
CA ILE A 294 -13.30 23.99 2.47
C ILE A 294 -14.82 24.03 2.58
N LEU A 295 -15.45 24.88 1.76
CA LEU A 295 -16.91 24.87 1.59
C LEU A 295 -17.27 23.76 0.60
N LEU A 296 -18.15 22.84 1.01
CA LEU A 296 -18.56 21.70 0.19
C LEU A 296 -19.70 22.01 -0.79
N LEU A 297 -20.26 23.21 -0.71
CA LEU A 297 -21.30 23.67 -1.62
C LEU A 297 -20.76 23.80 -3.04
N ILE A 298 -19.61 24.46 -3.23
CA ILE A 298 -18.94 24.63 -4.52
C ILE A 298 -17.42 24.75 -4.32
N PHE A 299 -16.63 23.91 -4.99
CA PHE A 299 -15.18 24.09 -5.14
C PHE A 299 -14.67 23.57 -6.48
N LEU A 300 -13.55 24.12 -6.96
CA LEU A 300 -12.87 23.64 -8.18
C LEU A 300 -11.92 22.50 -7.83
N LEU A 301 -12.07 21.36 -8.48
CA LEU A 301 -11.23 20.19 -8.31
C LEU A 301 -10.41 19.94 -9.59
N PRO A 302 -9.09 20.19 -9.56
CA PRO A 302 -8.21 19.86 -10.67
C PRO A 302 -8.21 18.35 -10.97
N ASN A 303 -7.91 18.00 -12.21
CA ASN A 303 -7.84 16.61 -12.65
C ASN A 303 -6.67 15.86 -11.99
N LEU A 304 -6.76 14.52 -11.92
CA LEU A 304 -5.68 13.65 -11.46
C LEU A 304 -4.62 13.34 -12.54
N LYS A 305 -4.92 13.60 -13.82
CA LYS A 305 -4.02 13.32 -14.94
C LYS A 305 -2.91 14.38 -14.99
N LEU A 306 -1.73 14.00 -14.52
CA LEU A 306 -0.52 14.73 -14.85
C LEU A 306 -0.32 14.67 -16.37
N ASN A 307 -0.30 15.84 -17.03
CA ASN A 307 0.17 15.97 -18.41
C ASN A 307 1.60 15.45 -18.56
#